data_AF-A0A2S9HMI3-F1
#
_entry.id   AF-A0A2S9HMI3-F1
#
_cell.length_a   1.000
_cell.length_b   1.000
_cell.length_c   1.000
_cell.angle_alpha   90.00
_cell.angle_beta   90.00
_cell.angle_gamma   90.00
#
_symmetry.space_group_name_H-M   'P 1'
#
loop_
_entity.id
_entity.type
_entity.pdbx_description
1 polymer ?
#
loop_
_entity_poly.entity_id
_entity_poly.type
_entity_poly.pdbx_seq_one_letter_code
_entity_poly.pdbx_strand_id
1 'polypeptide(L)'
;MYNDSIYFPYINYDQCFDRQFPGPQIPGIPGMPGFPGVPSFPGQQSSQAPTSPPPSFIPQQSTASPFAVDPGAISLCLFRNTYIWLSNGEQFWYFPIFVGPRSVAGFRWNGRFWVIFGIDTRRIISFTCF
;
A
#
# COMPACT_ATOMS: atom_id res chain seq x y z
N MET A 1 -2.73 18.57 46.89
CA MET A 1 -1.74 17.61 46.39
C MET A 1 -2.37 16.88 45.21
N TYR A 2 -1.67 16.87 44.07
CA TYR A 2 -1.80 16.07 42.83
C TYR A 2 -2.69 14.82 42.87
N ASN A 3 -3.22 14.23 41.79
CA ASN A 3 -3.47 14.50 40.38
C ASN A 3 -4.00 13.15 39.81
N ASP A 4 -4.70 13.19 38.68
CA ASP A 4 -4.90 12.13 37.68
C ASP A 4 -5.53 10.77 38.06
N SER A 5 -6.67 10.45 37.43
CA SER A 5 -6.95 9.08 36.95
C SER A 5 -8.00 9.05 35.82
N ILE A 6 -7.49 9.13 34.59
CA ILE A 6 -7.82 8.30 33.42
C ILE A 6 -9.26 8.36 32.85
N TYR A 7 -9.37 9.16 31.80
CA TYR A 7 -10.42 9.12 30.77
C TYR A 7 -10.14 7.97 29.79
N PHE A 8 -10.98 6.93 29.80
CA PHE A 8 -11.09 5.95 28.71
C PHE A 8 -12.54 5.94 28.21
N PRO A 9 -12.85 6.52 27.04
CA PRO A 9 -14.08 6.19 26.36
C PRO A 9 -13.88 4.90 25.56
N TYR A 10 -14.80 3.97 25.78
CA TYR A 10 -15.00 2.72 25.06
C TYR A 10 -14.88 2.91 23.54
N ILE A 11 -14.11 2.03 22.89
CA ILE A 11 -14.11 1.87 21.45
C ILE A 11 -15.49 1.35 21.02
N ASN A 12 -16.21 2.14 20.23
CA ASN A 12 -17.47 1.73 19.61
C ASN A 12 -17.17 0.89 18.36
N TYR A 13 -17.62 -0.36 18.34
CA TYR A 13 -17.37 -1.32 17.26
C TYR A 13 -18.51 -1.37 16.21
N ASP A 14 -19.51 -0.49 16.28
CA ASP A 14 -20.76 -0.61 15.51
C ASP A 14 -20.83 0.22 14.21
N GLN A 15 -19.75 0.92 13.80
CA GLN A 15 -19.79 1.74 12.57
C GLN A 15 -19.48 0.99 11.26
N CYS A 16 -19.19 -0.31 11.29
CA CYS A 16 -18.80 -1.07 10.08
C CYS A 16 -19.95 -1.78 9.35
N PHE A 17 -21.18 -1.69 9.85
CA PHE A 17 -22.28 -2.55 9.41
C PHE A 17 -23.56 -1.80 9.02
N ASP A 18 -23.48 -0.75 8.20
CA ASP A 18 -24.67 -0.31 7.47
C ASP A 18 -24.37 0.27 6.07
N ARG A 19 -24.60 -0.60 5.07
CA ARG A 19 -25.31 -0.36 3.80
C ARG A 19 -24.66 0.64 2.82
N GLN A 20 -24.40 0.30 1.56
CA GLN A 20 -25.36 -0.28 0.62
C GLN A 20 -24.65 -0.71 -0.67
N PHE A 21 -24.74 -1.99 -1.04
CA PHE A 21 -24.54 -2.41 -2.44
C PHE A 21 -25.90 -2.44 -3.13
N PRO A 22 -26.02 -1.87 -4.34
CA PRO A 22 -26.93 -2.45 -5.32
C PRO A 22 -26.29 -2.55 -6.71
N GLY A 23 -26.07 -3.79 -7.15
CA GLY A 23 -26.31 -4.23 -8.54
C GLY A 23 -25.25 -3.95 -9.61
N PRO A 24 -25.03 -4.89 -10.56
CA PRO A 24 -24.21 -4.68 -11.75
C PRO A 24 -25.04 -4.06 -12.88
N GLN A 25 -24.55 -2.99 -13.50
CA GLN A 25 -25.21 -2.38 -14.67
C GLN A 25 -24.19 -2.13 -15.79
N ILE A 26 -24.13 -3.11 -16.71
CA ILE A 26 -24.13 -3.05 -18.18
C ILE A 26 -23.22 -1.99 -18.89
N PRO A 27 -22.45 -2.38 -19.93
CA PRO A 27 -21.54 -1.48 -20.67
C PRO A 27 -22.26 -0.30 -21.32
N GLY A 28 -21.72 0.91 -21.14
CA GLY A 28 -22.20 2.14 -21.78
C GLY A 28 -21.97 2.14 -23.29
N ILE A 29 -23.05 2.43 -24.01
CA ILE A 29 -23.23 2.45 -25.47
C ILE A 29 -22.71 3.78 -26.04
N PRO A 30 -22.12 3.85 -27.25
CA PRO A 30 -21.65 5.11 -27.83
C PRO A 30 -22.82 6.04 -28.17
N GLY A 31 -22.82 7.26 -27.63
CA GLY A 31 -23.64 8.36 -28.18
C GLY A 31 -24.58 9.13 -27.24
N MET A 32 -24.39 9.14 -25.90
CA MET A 32 -25.25 9.95 -25.02
C MET A 32 -24.58 11.28 -24.56
N PRO A 33 -25.33 12.41 -24.52
CA PRO A 33 -24.79 13.75 -24.29
C PRO A 33 -24.29 13.95 -22.85
N GLY A 34 -23.24 14.76 -22.71
CA GLY A 34 -22.48 14.94 -21.47
C GLY A 34 -23.30 15.39 -20.26
N PHE A 35 -22.98 14.80 -19.11
CA PHE A 35 -23.43 15.28 -17.81
C PHE A 35 -22.47 16.37 -17.30
N PRO A 36 -23.00 17.53 -16.86
CA PRO A 36 -22.19 18.63 -16.32
C PRO A 36 -21.85 18.35 -14.84
N GLY A 37 -20.56 18.48 -14.50
CA GLY A 37 -20.12 18.66 -13.12
C GLY A 37 -19.78 17.38 -12.36
N VAL A 38 -18.68 16.72 -12.74
CA VAL A 38 -17.88 15.98 -11.75
C VAL A 38 -16.87 16.97 -11.13
N PRO A 39 -16.82 17.11 -9.80
CA PRO A 39 -15.73 17.85 -9.17
C PRO A 39 -14.42 17.13 -9.49
N SER A 40 -13.48 17.83 -10.15
CA SER A 40 -12.11 17.35 -10.31
C SER A 40 -11.53 17.05 -8.93
N PHE A 41 -11.28 15.77 -8.63
CA PHE A 41 -10.46 15.40 -7.50
C PHE A 41 -9.06 16.03 -7.68
N PRO A 42 -8.58 16.87 -6.74
CA PRO A 42 -7.25 17.43 -6.84
C PRO A 42 -6.22 16.32 -6.66
N GLY A 43 -5.42 16.05 -7.69
CA GLY A 43 -4.14 15.36 -7.54
C GLY A 43 -4.20 13.84 -7.44
N GLN A 44 -4.74 13.13 -8.44
CA GLN A 44 -4.15 11.84 -8.76
C GLN A 44 -2.80 12.13 -9.45
N GLN A 45 -1.76 12.31 -8.63
CA GLN A 45 -0.39 12.21 -9.10
C GLN A 45 -0.24 10.78 -9.61
N SER A 46 -0.39 10.59 -10.92
CA SER A 46 -0.24 9.30 -11.58
C SER A 46 1.15 8.79 -11.22
N SER A 47 1.22 7.92 -10.21
CA SER A 47 2.50 7.41 -9.72
C SER A 47 3.09 6.58 -10.84
N GLN A 48 4.11 7.12 -11.50
CA GLN A 48 4.75 6.47 -12.62
C GLN A 48 5.65 5.35 -12.09
N ALA A 49 5.66 4.21 -12.77
CA ALA A 49 6.61 3.16 -12.47
C ALA A 49 8.04 3.69 -12.63
N PRO A 50 9.01 3.20 -11.83
CA PRO A 50 10.41 3.51 -12.07
C PRO A 50 10.78 3.14 -13.52
N THR A 51 11.58 3.98 -14.16
CA THR A 51 12.00 3.75 -15.55
C THR A 51 13.28 2.91 -15.63
N SER A 52 14.05 2.84 -14.55
CA SER A 52 15.26 2.02 -14.44
C SER A 52 14.97 0.66 -13.79
N PRO A 53 15.72 -0.39 -14.17
CA PRO A 53 15.69 -1.65 -13.42
C PRO A 53 16.21 -1.44 -11.99
N PRO A 54 15.80 -2.30 -11.05
CA PRO A 54 16.36 -2.29 -9.70
C PRO A 54 17.83 -2.73 -9.68
N PRO A 55 18.55 -2.56 -8.56
CA PRO A 55 19.89 -3.11 -8.40
C PRO A 55 19.93 -4.63 -8.69
N SER A 56 21.00 -5.10 -9.33
CA SER A 56 21.12 -6.49 -9.79
C SER A 56 21.63 -7.46 -8.72
N PHE A 57 21.61 -7.07 -7.44
CA PHE A 57 22.01 -7.92 -6.33
C PHE A 57 20.83 -8.19 -5.40
N ILE A 58 20.95 -9.23 -4.58
CA ILE A 58 20.02 -9.50 -3.48
C ILE A 58 20.70 -9.02 -2.20
N PRO A 59 20.12 -8.05 -1.47
CA PRO A 59 20.70 -7.61 -0.22
C PRO A 59 20.70 -8.73 0.83
N GLN A 60 21.60 -8.65 1.79
CA GLN A 60 21.55 -9.56 2.92
C GLN A 60 20.29 -9.27 3.74
N GLN A 61 19.51 -10.31 4.03
CA GLN A 61 18.33 -10.19 4.86
C GLN A 61 18.76 -9.82 6.28
N SER A 62 18.57 -8.57 6.66
CA SER A 62 18.77 -8.11 8.02
C SER A 62 17.66 -8.68 8.92
N THR A 63 17.97 -9.75 9.65
CA THR A 63 17.11 -10.28 10.73
C THR A 63 17.05 -9.37 11.96
N ALA A 64 17.82 -8.27 11.96
CA ALA A 64 17.93 -7.28 13.03
C ALA A 64 17.02 -6.05 12.84
N SER A 65 15.93 -6.15 12.07
CA SER A 65 14.85 -5.17 12.16
C SER A 65 13.97 -5.53 13.36
N PRO A 66 13.70 -4.62 14.30
CA PRO A 66 12.96 -4.93 15.52
C PRO A 66 11.62 -5.58 15.15
N PHE A 67 11.26 -6.58 15.94
CA PHE A 67 10.25 -7.61 15.76
C PHE A 67 8.78 -7.16 15.55
N ALA A 68 8.56 -5.92 15.12
CA ALA A 68 7.30 -5.47 14.57
C ALA A 68 7.60 -4.84 13.21
N VAL A 69 7.24 -5.55 12.13
CA VAL A 69 6.97 -4.88 10.86
C VAL A 69 5.73 -4.02 11.11
N ASP A 70 5.92 -2.86 11.74
CA ASP A 70 4.87 -1.86 11.82
C ASP A 70 4.53 -1.49 10.38
N PRO A 71 3.26 -1.57 9.97
CA PRO A 71 2.83 -1.13 8.63
C PRO A 71 3.30 0.29 8.30
N GLY A 72 3.61 1.11 9.32
CA GLY A 72 4.21 2.42 9.15
C GLY A 72 5.70 2.43 8.80
N ALA A 73 6.50 1.43 9.19
CA ALA A 73 7.95 1.47 8.97
C ALA A 73 8.34 1.40 7.48
N ILE A 74 7.56 0.70 6.66
CA ILE A 74 7.75 0.64 5.20
C ILE A 74 7.43 1.98 4.50
N SER A 75 6.74 2.90 5.18
CA SER A 75 6.53 4.26 4.64
C SER A 75 7.85 5.01 4.45
N LEU A 76 8.89 4.68 5.23
CA LEU A 76 10.24 5.22 5.06
C LEU A 76 10.92 4.78 3.75
N CYS A 77 10.37 3.75 3.11
CA CYS A 77 10.85 3.22 1.84
C CYS A 77 10.02 3.68 0.64
N LEU A 78 9.01 4.55 0.83
CA LEU A 78 8.23 5.14 -0.25
C LEU A 78 9.14 5.77 -1.31
N PHE A 79 8.84 5.49 -2.57
CA PHE A 79 9.57 5.97 -3.75
C PHE A 79 11.05 5.55 -3.79
N ARG A 80 11.40 4.43 -3.14
CA ARG A 80 12.76 3.87 -3.12
C ARG A 80 12.76 2.40 -3.56
N ASN A 81 13.87 1.97 -4.14
CA ASN A 81 14.05 0.56 -4.49
C ASN A 81 14.11 -0.25 -3.20
N THR A 82 13.13 -1.13 -3.01
CA THR A 82 12.95 -1.90 -1.78
C THR A 82 13.01 -3.37 -2.10
N TYR A 83 13.90 -4.11 -1.44
CA TYR A 83 13.87 -5.56 -1.51
C TYR A 83 12.97 -6.10 -0.40
N ILE A 84 12.04 -6.99 -0.73
CA ILE A 84 11.04 -7.52 0.19
C ILE A 84 11.18 -9.04 0.29
N TRP A 85 11.06 -9.57 1.50
CA TRP A 85 10.93 -10.99 1.78
C TRP A 85 9.55 -11.27 2.39
N LEU A 86 8.82 -12.20 1.78
CA LEU A 86 7.48 -12.59 2.19
C LEU A 86 7.47 -13.92 2.96
N SER A 87 6.42 -14.14 3.73
CA SER A 87 6.23 -15.34 4.55
C SER A 87 6.02 -16.64 3.79
N ASN A 88 5.66 -16.55 2.50
CA ASN A 88 5.60 -17.68 1.59
C ASN A 88 6.97 -18.04 0.96
N GLY A 89 8.05 -17.38 1.38
CA GLY A 89 9.40 -17.56 0.83
C GLY A 89 9.66 -16.76 -0.45
N GLU A 90 8.68 -15.98 -0.91
CA GLU A 90 8.85 -15.14 -2.09
C GLU A 90 9.70 -13.90 -1.76
N GLN A 91 10.60 -13.55 -2.67
CA GLN A 91 11.46 -12.37 -2.54
C GLN A 91 11.64 -11.66 -3.86
N PHE A 92 11.57 -10.33 -3.85
CA PHE A 92 11.65 -9.52 -5.06
C PHE A 92 11.95 -8.06 -4.77
N TRP A 93 12.35 -7.37 -5.84
CA TRP A 93 12.40 -5.92 -5.88
C TRP A 93 11.00 -5.31 -6.01
N TYR A 94 10.76 -4.31 -5.18
CA TYR A 94 9.50 -3.60 -5.05
C TYR A 94 9.75 -2.09 -4.93
N PHE A 95 8.85 -1.31 -5.49
CA PHE A 95 8.89 0.14 -5.45
C PHE A 95 7.57 0.66 -4.88
N PRO A 96 7.48 0.89 -3.56
CA PRO A 96 6.25 1.31 -2.91
C PRO A 96 5.94 2.76 -3.27
N ILE A 97 4.68 3.03 -3.62
CA ILE A 97 4.18 4.38 -3.93
C ILE A 97 3.12 4.84 -2.93
N PHE A 98 2.54 3.89 -2.19
CA PHE A 98 1.50 4.15 -1.23
C PHE A 98 1.49 3.10 -0.12
N VAL A 99 1.33 3.53 1.12
CA VAL A 99 1.16 2.67 2.30
C VAL A 99 -0.21 2.96 2.90
N GLY A 100 -1.05 1.95 2.96
CA GLY A 100 -2.32 1.95 3.67
C GLY A 100 -2.22 1.26 5.04
N PRO A 101 -3.34 1.16 5.79
CA PRO A 101 -3.32 0.62 7.15
C PRO A 101 -2.84 -0.85 7.25
N ARG A 102 -3.06 -1.66 6.20
CA ARG A 102 -2.74 -3.10 6.18
C ARG A 102 -2.15 -3.57 4.85
N SER A 103 -1.80 -2.65 3.97
CA SER A 103 -1.36 -2.97 2.62
C SER A 103 -0.41 -1.91 2.09
N VAL A 104 0.51 -2.33 1.23
CA VAL A 104 1.37 -1.41 0.47
C VAL A 104 1.09 -1.64 -1.00
N ALA A 105 0.89 -0.55 -1.73
CA ALA A 105 0.76 -0.55 -3.18
C ALA A 105 2.00 0.06 -3.84
N GLY A 106 2.33 -0.42 -5.04
CA GLY A 106 3.58 -0.10 -5.69
C GLY A 106 3.77 -0.89 -6.97
N PHE A 107 5.04 -1.01 -7.34
CA PHE A 107 5.46 -1.76 -8.50
C PHE A 107 6.37 -2.91 -8.09
N ARG A 108 6.11 -4.09 -8.62
CA ARG A 108 6.98 -5.26 -8.50
C ARG A 108 7.81 -5.42 -9.76
N TRP A 109 9.10 -5.69 -9.58
CA TRP A 109 9.95 -6.10 -10.69
C TRP A 109 9.71 -7.57 -11.03
N ASN A 110 9.41 -7.87 -12.30
CA ASN A 110 9.25 -9.25 -12.78
C ASN A 110 10.49 -9.80 -13.51
N GLY A 111 11.59 -9.07 -13.51
CA GLY A 111 12.80 -9.39 -14.28
C GLY A 111 12.98 -8.54 -15.54
N ARG A 112 11.91 -7.92 -16.05
CA ARG A 112 11.94 -7.12 -17.29
C ARG A 112 11.23 -5.78 -17.18
N PHE A 113 10.13 -5.74 -16.43
CA PHE A 113 9.31 -4.56 -16.25
C PHE A 113 8.82 -4.44 -14.81
N TRP A 114 8.51 -3.20 -14.44
CA TRP A 114 7.76 -2.88 -13.23
C TRP A 114 6.28 -3.09 -13.49
N VAL A 115 5.64 -3.94 -12.71
CA VAL A 115 4.22 -4.27 -12.82
C VAL A 115 3.50 -3.78 -11.57
N ILE A 116 2.34 -3.17 -11.72
CA ILE A 116 1.56 -2.72 -10.57
C ILE A 116 1.21 -3.90 -9.67
N PHE A 117 1.43 -3.74 -8.37
CA PHE A 117 1.29 -4.83 -7.41
C PHE A 117 0.98 -4.28 -6.03
N GLY A 118 0.26 -5.08 -5.24
CA GLY A 118 -0.11 -4.77 -3.87
C GLY A 118 0.13 -5.95 -2.95
N ILE A 119 0.60 -5.67 -1.74
CA ILE A 119 0.99 -6.70 -0.76
C ILE A 119 0.36 -6.34 0.59
N ASP A 120 -0.18 -7.35 1.28
CA ASP A 120 -0.58 -7.22 2.69
C ASP A 120 0.67 -7.11 3.57
N THR A 121 0.75 -6.09 4.42
CA THR A 121 1.92 -5.85 5.28
C THR A 121 2.21 -7.01 6.23
N ARG A 122 1.19 -7.81 6.60
CA ARG A 122 1.33 -9.00 7.45
C ARG A 122 2.08 -10.14 6.78
N ARG A 123 2.19 -10.11 5.45
CA ARG A 123 2.98 -11.10 4.70
C ARG A 123 4.45 -10.75 4.62
N ILE A 124 4.82 -9.51 4.92
CA ILE A 124 6.20 -9.04 4.84
C ILE A 124 6.93 -9.47 6.11
N ILE A 125 7.95 -10.32 5.96
CA ILE A 125 8.82 -10.72 7.07
C ILE A 125 9.88 -9.64 7.31
N SER A 126 10.48 -9.14 6.23
CA SER A 126 11.52 -8.13 6.28
C SER A 126 11.57 -7.35 4.97
N PHE A 127 12.16 -6.17 5.01
CA PHE A 127 12.41 -5.36 3.83
C PHE A 127 13.67 -4.52 4.02
N THR A 128 14.27 -4.05 2.93
CA THR A 128 15.41 -3.13 2.96
C THR A 128 15.33 -2.20 1.77
N CYS A 129 15.46 -0.89 2.00
CA CYS A 129 15.37 0.11 0.94
C CYS A 129 16.70 0.85 0.67
N PHE A 130 16.89 1.19 -0.60
CA PHE A 130 18.09 1.79 -1.19
C PHE A 130 17.79 3.17 -1.75
#